data_AF-A0A2D1ST50-F1
#
_entry.id   AF-A0A2D1ST50-F1
#
_cell.length_a   1.000
_cell.length_b   1.000
_cell.length_c   1.000
_cell.angle_alpha   90.00
_cell.angle_beta   90.00
_cell.angle_gamma   90.00
#
_symmetry.space_group_name_H-M   'P 1'
#
loop_
_entity.id
_entity.type
_entity.pdbx_description
1 polymer ?
#
loop_
_entity_poly.entity_id
_entity_poly.type
_entity_poly.pdbx_seq_one_letter_code
_entity_poly.pdbx_strand_id
1 'polypeptide(L)'
;MLITLGISIVSIAIIFFELPKLKKGSTKLIWTFSILLVMGTSLNIAINLNAINSSPLDPIMYIFQPISDFLKDTLLNKNNS
;
A
#
# COMPACT_ATOMS: atom_id res chain seq x y z
N MET A 1 -19.80 -0.22 0.63
CA MET A 1 -20.33 -0.81 1.89
C MET A 1 -19.95 -2.29 2.05
N LEU A 2 -20.43 -3.23 1.21
CA LEU A 2 -20.09 -4.66 1.36
C LEU A 2 -18.59 -4.96 1.24
N ILE A 3 -17.91 -4.30 0.30
CA ILE A 3 -16.47 -4.48 0.09
C ILE A 3 -15.67 -3.96 1.31
N THR A 4 -16.02 -2.77 1.82
CA THR A 4 -15.45 -2.20 3.05
C THR A 4 -15.59 -3.14 4.25
N LEU A 5 -16.76 -3.76 4.40
CA LEU A 5 -17.03 -4.77 5.42
C LEU A 5 -16.12 -6.00 5.26
N GLY A 6 -15.96 -6.49 4.03
CA GLY A 6 -15.04 -7.59 3.72
C GLY A 6 -13.59 -7.28 4.09
N ILE A 7 -13.10 -6.09 3.72
CA ILE A 7 -11.73 -5.66 4.04
C ILE A 7 -11.52 -5.54 5.56
N SER A 8 -12.53 -5.05 6.28
CA SER A 8 -12.47 -4.94 7.73
C SER A 8 -12.43 -6.31 8.41
N ILE A 9 -13.23 -7.27 7.94
CA ILE A 9 -13.24 -8.65 8.45
C ILE A 9 -11.89 -9.32 8.20
N VAL A 10 -11.33 -9.16 7.00
CA VAL A 10 -10.00 -9.71 6.66
C VAL A 10 -8.92 -9.08 7.52
N SER A 11 -8.94 -7.76 7.73
CA SER A 11 -7.98 -7.06 8.61
C SER A 11 -8.05 -7.57 10.05
N ILE A 12 -9.25 -7.82 10.58
CA ILE A 12 -9.44 -8.39 11.92
C ILE A 12 -8.90 -9.82 11.99
N ALA A 13 -9.19 -10.65 10.99
CA ALA A 13 -8.69 -12.02 10.92
C ALA A 13 -7.15 -12.07 10.87
N ILE A 14 -6.55 -11.17 10.10
CA ILE A 14 -5.10 -10.96 10.01
C ILE A 14 -4.52 -10.64 11.39
N ILE A 15 -5.08 -9.65 12.11
CA ILE A 15 -4.66 -9.33 13.48
C ILE A 15 -4.78 -10.57 14.38
N PHE A 16 -5.90 -11.30 14.32
CA PHE A 16 -6.13 -12.44 15.20
C PHE A 16 -5.11 -13.57 15.00
N PHE A 17 -4.66 -13.79 13.76
CA PHE A 17 -3.65 -14.81 13.45
C PHE A 17 -2.22 -14.35 13.68
N GLU A 18 -1.90 -13.10 13.35
CA GLU A 18 -0.52 -12.59 13.39
C GLU A 18 -0.15 -11.98 14.74
N LEU A 19 -1.06 -11.33 15.45
CA LEU A 19 -0.80 -10.76 16.78
C LEU A 19 -0.26 -11.79 17.80
N PRO A 20 -0.79 -13.02 17.93
CA PRO A 20 -0.20 -14.02 18.83
C PRO A 20 1.17 -14.53 18.35
N LYS A 21 1.42 -14.55 17.04
CA LYS A 21 2.74 -14.91 16.47
C LYS A 21 3.76 -13.81 16.71
N LEU A 22 3.35 -12.55 16.58
CA LEU A 22 4.17 -11.35 16.77
C LEU A 22 4.48 -11.08 18.25
N LYS A 23 3.59 -11.44 19.18
CA LYS A 23 3.85 -11.41 20.63
C LYS A 23 4.99 -12.31 21.08
N LYS A 24 5.32 -13.36 20.31
CA LYS A 24 6.50 -14.20 20.55
C LYS A 24 7.80 -13.57 20.02
N GLY A 25 7.71 -12.49 19.25
CA GLY A 25 8.84 -11.78 18.65
C GLY A 25 9.17 -10.45 19.33
N SER A 26 9.90 -9.59 18.63
CA SER A 26 10.29 -8.25 19.11
C SER A 26 9.15 -7.23 18.94
N THR A 27 9.04 -6.28 19.87
CA THR A 27 8.11 -5.15 19.82
C THR A 27 8.24 -4.33 18.53
N LYS A 28 9.43 -4.29 17.91
CA LYS A 28 9.62 -3.64 16.60
C LYS A 28 8.80 -4.30 15.48
N LEU A 29 8.67 -5.62 15.48
CA LEU A 29 7.89 -6.34 14.47
C LEU A 29 6.40 -6.04 14.60
N ILE A 30 5.88 -5.96 15.84
CA ILE A 30 4.50 -5.57 16.11
C ILE A 30 4.23 -4.16 15.57
N TRP A 31 5.17 -3.23 15.77
CA TRP A 31 5.01 -1.86 15.30
C TRP A 31 5.02 -1.76 13.77
N THR A 32 5.99 -2.39 13.11
CA THR A 32 6.04 -2.44 11.64
C THR A 32 4.81 -3.12 11.05
N PHE A 33 4.36 -4.24 11.64
CA PHE A 33 3.15 -4.92 11.22
C PHE A 33 1.91 -4.04 11.35
N SER A 34 1.76 -3.35 12.49
CA SER A 34 0.62 -2.47 12.72
C SER A 34 0.63 -1.29 11.75
N ILE A 35 1.78 -0.69 11.44
CA ILE A 35 1.87 0.40 10.46
C ILE A 35 1.46 -0.09 9.07
N LEU A 36 1.93 -1.27 8.67
CA LEU A 36 1.68 -1.84 7.36
C LEU A 36 0.21 -2.22 7.19
N LEU A 37 -0.39 -2.81 8.24
CA LEU A 37 -1.81 -3.14 8.26
C LEU A 37 -2.67 -1.88 8.17
N VAL A 38 -2.39 -0.85 8.99
CA VAL A 38 -3.13 0.41 8.96
C VAL A 38 -3.00 1.09 7.59
N MET A 39 -1.80 1.12 7.00
CA MET A 39 -1.60 1.64 5.64
C MET A 39 -2.42 0.86 4.61
N GLY A 40 -2.33 -0.47 4.61
CA GLY A 40 -3.05 -1.31 3.65
C GLY A 40 -4.57 -1.16 3.77
N THR A 41 -5.10 -1.19 4.99
CA THR A 41 -6.54 -1.06 5.26
C THR A 41 -7.05 0.34 4.92
N SER A 42 -6.35 1.41 5.33
CA SER A 42 -6.74 2.79 5.02
C SER A 42 -6.70 3.09 3.53
N LEU A 43 -5.69 2.60 2.81
CA LEU A 43 -5.61 2.73 1.35
C LEU A 43 -6.77 2.02 0.65
N ASN A 44 -7.09 0.79 1.07
CA ASN A 44 -8.21 0.04 0.50
C ASN A 44 -9.56 0.74 0.73
N ILE A 45 -9.75 1.29 1.93
CA ILE A 45 -10.92 2.10 2.29
C ILE A 45 -10.98 3.37 1.42
N ALA A 46 -9.87 4.09 1.26
CA ALA A 46 -9.81 5.32 0.46
C ALA A 46 -10.15 5.07 -1.03
N ILE A 47 -9.67 3.96 -1.60
CA ILE A 47 -10.04 3.51 -2.95
C ILE A 47 -11.54 3.18 -3.01
N ASN A 48 -12.07 2.46 -2.02
CA ASN A 48 -13.47 2.04 -2.03
C ASN A 48 -14.47 3.19 -1.86
N LEU A 49 -14.10 4.23 -1.10
CA LEU A 49 -14.92 5.42 -0.90
C LEU A 49 -14.93 6.37 -2.10
N ASN A 50 -14.26 6.04 -3.22
CA ASN A 50 -14.03 6.94 -4.35
C ASN A 50 -13.47 8.32 -3.93
N ALA A 51 -12.86 8.41 -2.74
CA ALA A 51 -12.15 9.62 -2.29
C ALA A 51 -10.94 9.90 -3.20
N ILE A 52 -10.43 8.84 -3.83
CA ILE A 52 -9.47 8.87 -4.92
C ILE A 52 -10.27 8.50 -6.17
N ASN A 53 -10.91 9.48 -6.81
CA ASN A 53 -11.64 9.32 -8.07
C ASN A 53 -10.66 9.10 -9.26
N SER A 54 -9.40 9.45 -9.01
CA SER A 54 -8.22 9.10 -9.79
C SER A 54 -8.02 7.59 -9.70
N SER A 55 -7.76 6.94 -10.83
CA SER A 55 -7.54 5.51 -10.99
C SER A 55 -6.75 4.90 -9.81
N PRO A 56 -7.03 3.66 -9.37
CA PRO A 56 -6.23 2.97 -8.35
C PRO A 56 -4.72 2.93 -8.66
N LEU A 57 -4.36 3.14 -9.93
CA LEU A 57 -3.00 3.28 -10.41
C LEU A 57 -2.37 4.65 -10.14
N ASP A 58 -3.11 5.71 -9.86
CA ASP A 58 -2.56 7.07 -9.73
C ASP A 58 -1.58 7.24 -8.54
N PRO A 59 -1.85 6.71 -7.34
CA PRO A 59 -0.87 6.74 -6.25
C PRO A 59 0.39 5.90 -6.56
N ILE A 60 0.19 4.79 -7.27
CA ILE A 60 1.28 3.92 -7.73
C ILE A 60 2.10 4.68 -8.78
N MET A 61 1.42 5.38 -9.69
CA MET A 61 2.03 6.17 -10.76
C MET A 61 2.83 7.33 -10.16
N TYR A 62 2.39 7.97 -9.07
CA TYR A 62 3.19 8.98 -8.38
C TYR A 62 4.54 8.44 -7.85
N ILE A 63 4.57 7.20 -7.39
CA ILE A 63 5.81 6.53 -6.94
C ILE A 63 6.68 6.13 -8.14
N PHE A 64 6.07 5.65 -9.22
CA PHE A 64 6.78 5.14 -10.40
C PHE A 64 7.16 6.23 -11.42
N GLN A 65 6.52 7.39 -11.38
CA GLN A 65 6.79 8.53 -12.25
C GLN A 65 8.24 9.01 -12.20
N PRO A 66 8.88 9.24 -11.04
CA PRO A 66 10.30 9.62 -11.00
C PRO A 66 11.22 8.56 -11.60
N ILE A 67 10.88 7.27 -11.46
CA ILE A 67 11.64 6.18 -12.08
C ILE A 67 11.45 6.22 -13.61
N SER A 68 10.22 6.46 -14.08
CA SER A 68 9.91 6.59 -15.51
C SER A 68 10.61 7.79 -16.14
N ASP A 69 10.64 8.93 -15.46
CA ASP A 69 11.32 10.14 -15.91
C ASP A 69 12.85 9.94 -15.93
N PHE A 70 13.40 9.28 -14.91
CA PHE A 70 14.81 8.90 -14.90
C PHE A 70 15.18 7.94 -16.04
N LEU A 71 14.35 6.94 -16.30
CA LEU A 71 14.56 5.99 -17.41
C LEU A 71 14.41 6.67 -18.77
N LYS A 72 13.44 7.58 -18.94
CA LYS A 72 13.31 8.39 -20.16
C LYS A 72 14.53 9.26 -20.37
N ASP A 73 14.99 9.96 -19.34
CA ASP A 73 16.18 10.81 -19.46
C ASP A 73 17.41 9.95 -19.75
N THR A 74 17.69 8.90 -18.99
CA THR A 74 18.89 8.07 -19.22
C THR A 74 18.88 7.26 -20.51
N LEU A 75 17.74 6.76 -20.98
CA LEU A 75 17.66 5.90 -22.17
C LEU A 75 17.31 6.66 -23.46
N LEU A 76 16.49 7.71 -23.40
CA LEU A 76 16.13 8.50 -24.59
C LEU A 76 17.05 9.71 -24.80
N ASN A 77 17.64 10.32 -23.76
CA ASN A 77 18.61 11.41 -23.93
C ASN A 77 19.96 10.90 -24.47
N LYS A 78 20.37 9.69 -24.06
CA LYS A 78 21.61 9.05 -24.54
C LYS A 78 21.61 8.70 -26.03
N ASN A 79 20.43 8.56 -26.66
CA ASN A 79 20.33 8.20 -28.07
C ASN A 79 20.32 9.42 -29.02
N ASN A 80 20.42 10.64 -28.47
CA ASN A 80 20.39 11.91 -29.20
C ASN A 80 21.69 12.73 -29.06
N SER A 81 22.83 12.12 -28.67
CA SER A 81 24.17 12.75 -28.64
C SER A 81 25.19 11.93 -29.41
#